data_AF-A0A417Z643-F1
#
_entry.id   AF-A0A417Z643-F1
#
_cell.length_a   1.000
_cell.length_b   1.000
_cell.length_c   1.000
_cell.angle_alpha   90.00
_cell.angle_beta   90.00
_cell.angle_gamma   90.00
#
_symmetry.space_group_name_H-M   'P 1'
#
loop_
_entity.id
_entity.type
_entity.pdbx_description
1 polymer ?
#
loop_
_entity_poly.entity_id
_entity_poly.type
_entity_poly.pdbx_seq_one_letter_code
_entity_poly.pdbx_strand_id
1 'polypeptide(L)' 'MYKMLFKLEFSWGTLSKEKLQEHVANKVITASDYKEITGESYIDPNQQPTENTTTPTEPSQPAAPTN' A
#
# COMPACT_ATOMS: atom_id res chain seq x y z
N MET A 1 2.92 4.18 -18.67
CA MET A 1 2.66 3.20 -19.76
C MET A 1 2.83 1.75 -19.31
N TYR A 2 3.74 1.42 -18.38
CA TYR A 2 3.98 0.04 -17.91
C TYR A 2 2.81 -0.64 -17.18
N LYS A 3 1.95 0.14 -16.51
CA LYS A 3 0.78 -0.36 -15.76
C LYS A 3 -0.17 -1.23 -16.59
N MET A 4 -0.48 -0.85 -17.84
CA MET A 4 -1.38 -1.63 -18.68
C MET A 4 -0.76 -2.95 -19.14
N LEU A 5 0.56 -2.98 -19.30
CA LEU A 5 1.31 -4.20 -19.63
C LEU A 5 1.23 -5.20 -18.47
N PHE A 6 1.57 -4.76 -17.26
CA PHE A 6 1.47 -5.62 -16.07
C PHE A 6 0.04 -6.11 -15.80
N LYS A 7 -0.97 -5.27 -16.05
CA LYS A 7 -2.38 -5.67 -15.94
C LYS A 7 -2.76 -6.74 -16.97
N LEU A 8 -2.26 -6.62 -18.20
CA LEU A 8 -2.49 -7.59 -19.26
C LEU A 8 -1.76 -8.91 -18.95
N GLU A 9 -0.51 -8.85 -18.53
CA GLU A 9 0.29 -10.01 -18.12
C GLU A 9 -0.30 -10.75 -16.91
N PHE A 10 -0.79 -10.01 -15.92
CA PHE A 10 -1.52 -10.58 -14.80
C PHE A 10 -2.83 -11.26 -15.25
N SER A 11 -3.57 -10.62 -16.16
CA SER A 11 -4.81 -11.19 -16.73
C SER A 11 -4.55 -12.42 -17.61
N TRP A 12 -3.37 -12.49 -18.23
CA TRP A 12 -2.91 -13.66 -18.99
C TRP A 12 -2.37 -14.78 -18.10
N GLY A 13 -2.15 -14.50 -16.80
CA GLY A 13 -1.52 -15.44 -15.87
C GLY A 13 -0.01 -15.59 -16.06
N THR A 14 0.63 -14.73 -16.86
CA THR A 14 2.10 -14.73 -17.03
C THR A 14 2.80 -14.05 -15.86
N LEU A 15 2.09 -13.16 -15.17
CA LEU A 15 2.61 -12.43 -14.01
C LEU A 15 1.88 -12.86 -12.73
N SER A 16 2.61 -13.48 -11.80
CA SER A 16 2.12 -13.82 -10.47
C SER A 16 2.18 -12.62 -9.52
N LYS A 17 1.34 -12.66 -8.48
CA LYS A 17 1.34 -11.64 -7.41
C LYS A 17 2.72 -11.43 -6.80
N GLU A 18 3.47 -12.52 -6.56
CA GLU A 18 4.84 -12.47 -6.01
C GLU A 18 5.78 -11.65 -6.90
N LYS A 19 5.70 -11.80 -8.22
CA LYS A 19 6.51 -11.02 -9.17
C LYS A 19 6.08 -9.56 -9.18
N LEU A 20 4.78 -9.31 -9.09
CA LEU A 20 4.28 -7.95 -8.97
C LEU A 20 4.74 -7.29 -7.66
N GLN A 21 4.80 -8.03 -6.55
CA GLN A 21 5.35 -7.55 -5.29
C GLN A 21 6.85 -7.22 -5.41
N GLU A 22 7.63 -8.05 -6.12
CA GLU A 22 9.04 -7.80 -6.43
C GLU A 22 9.21 -6.51 -7.26
N HIS A 23 8.32 -6.26 -8.22
CA HIS A 23 8.31 -5.03 -9.00
C HIS A 23 7.97 -3.78 -8.16
N VAL A 24 7.07 -3.91 -7.16
CA VAL A 24 6.82 -2.83 -6.19
C VAL A 24 8.05 -2.57 -5.33
N ALA A 25 8.68 -3.63 -4.81
CA ALA A 25 9.89 -3.54 -4.00
C ALA A 25 11.07 -2.91 -4.76
N ASN A 26 11.22 -3.25 -6.05
CA ASN A 26 12.20 -2.68 -6.96
C ASN A 26 11.82 -1.27 -7.48
N LYS A 27 10.73 -0.67 -6.97
CA LYS A 27 10.20 0.64 -7.38
C LYS A 27 9.90 0.76 -8.87
N VAL A 28 9.63 -0.36 -9.55
CA VAL A 28 9.22 -0.41 -10.95
C VAL A 28 7.76 0.02 -11.11
N ILE A 29 6.94 -0.30 -10.10
CA ILE A 29 5.54 0.10 -9.98
C ILE A 29 5.24 0.52 -8.54
N THR A 30 4.14 1.24 -8.31
CA THR A 30 3.76 1.65 -6.95
C THR A 30 2.81 0.65 -6.29
N ALA A 31 2.67 0.72 -4.96
CA ALA A 31 1.66 -0.04 -4.23
C ALA A 31 0.22 0.23 -4.73
N SER A 32 -0.04 1.46 -5.20
CA SER A 32 -1.31 1.81 -5.84
C SER A 32 -1.50 1.06 -7.15
N ASP A 33 -0.46 0.99 -7.99
CA ASP A 33 -0.50 0.22 -9.24
C ASP A 33 -0.73 -1.27 -8.96
N TYR A 34 -0.07 -1.84 -7.95
CA TYR A 34 -0.28 -3.23 -7.52
C TYR A 34 -1.76 -3.50 -7.20
N LYS A 35 -2.39 -2.59 -6.46
CA LYS A 35 -3.82 -2.69 -6.12
C LYS A 35 -4.73 -2.58 -7.33
N GLU A 36 -4.39 -1.73 -8.29
CA GLU A 36 -5.18 -1.58 -9.51
C GLU A 36 -5.01 -2.76 -10.49
N ILE A 37 -3.90 -3.49 -10.42
CA ILE A 37 -3.62 -4.67 -11.24
C ILE A 37 -4.25 -5.92 -10.61
N THR A 38 -4.01 -6.16 -9.33
CA THR A 38 -4.44 -7.40 -8.63
C THR A 38 -5.81 -7.27 -7.97
N GLY A 39 -6.26 -6.05 -7.69
CA GLY A 39 -7.42 -5.79 -6.82
C GLY A 39 -7.08 -5.84 -5.32
N GLU A 40 -5.86 -6.22 -4.93
CA GLU A 40 -5.46 -6.40 -3.54
C GLU A 40 -4.54 -5.27 -3.06
N SER A 41 -4.67 -4.88 -1.80
CA SER A 41 -3.70 -3.96 -1.20
C SER A 41 -2.32 -4.63 -1.13
N TYR A 42 -1.30 -3.94 -1.63
CA TYR A 42 0.09 -4.39 -1.47
C TYR A 42 0.43 -4.40 0.02
N ILE A 43 0.75 -5.59 0.55
CA ILE A 43 1.34 -5.74 1.87
C ILE A 43 2.83 -5.96 1.64
N ASP A 44 3.62 -4.96 2.02
CA ASP A 44 5.07 -5.09 1.97
C ASP A 44 5.50 -6.05 3.09
N PRO A 45 6.11 -7.21 2.76
CA PRO A 45 6.51 -8.17 3.79
C PRO A 45 7.66 -7.67 4.67
N ASN A 46 8.38 -6.62 4.26
CA ASN A 46 9.37 -5.93 5.09
C ASN A 46 8.77 -4.76 5.86
N GLN A 47 7.57 -4.30 5.52
CA GLN A 47 6.75 -3.53 6.46
C GLN A 47 6.18 -4.48 7.50
N GLN A 48 7.07 -4.89 8.42
CA GLN A 48 6.64 -5.17 9.78
C GLN A 48 5.70 -4.03 10.19
N PRO A 49 4.46 -4.33 10.65
CA PRO A 49 3.52 -3.29 11.05
C PRO A 49 4.20 -2.48 12.15
N THR A 50 4.67 -1.29 11.80
CA THR A 50 4.77 -0.23 12.77
C THR A 50 3.31 0.10 13.04
N GLU A 51 2.79 -0.47 14.12
CA GLU A 51 1.52 -0.10 14.73
C GLU A 51 1.55 1.39 15.07
N ASN A 52 1.44 2.25 14.07
CA ASN A 52 1.11 3.64 14.26
C ASN A 52 -0.41 3.73 14.24
N THR A 53 -0.96 3.44 15.41
CA THR A 53 -1.94 4.29 16.07
C THR A 53 -3.03 4.84 15.15
N THR A 54 -4.16 4.13 15.13
CA THR A 54 -5.46 4.78 15.05
C THR A 54 -5.51 5.94 16.04
N THR A 55 -5.67 7.19 15.57
CA THR A 55 -6.80 8.07 15.91
C THR A 55 -6.76 9.36 15.05
N PRO A 56 -7.80 9.64 14.24
CA PRO A 56 -8.00 10.93 13.59
C PRO A 56 -8.53 11.98 14.58
N THR A 57 -8.10 13.23 14.39
CA THR A 57 -8.50 14.49 15.04
C THR A 57 -9.89 14.53 15.72
N GLU A 58 -9.94 14.93 17.00
CA GLU A 58 -11.10 15.60 17.63
C GLU A 58 -10.63 16.82 18.44
N PRO A 59 -11.23 18.03 18.28
CA PRO A 59 -10.91 19.22 19.07
C PRO A 59 -11.76 19.26 20.35
N SER A 60 -11.21 18.82 21.49
CA SER A 60 -11.91 18.88 22.78
C SER A 60 -11.01 19.51 23.85
N GLN A 61 -11.20 20.83 24.07
CA GLN A 61 -10.75 21.54 25.27
C GLN A 61 -11.46 20.96 26.50
N PRO A 62 -10.74 20.73 27.62
CA PRO A 62 -11.18 21.29 28.90
C PRO A 62 -10.04 21.98 29.67
N ALA A 63 -10.44 22.94 30.50
CA ALA A 63 -9.64 23.97 31.17
C ALA A 63 -8.66 23.48 32.26
N ALA A 64 -7.52 24.21 32.37
CA ALA A 64 -6.64 24.47 33.53
C ALA A 64 -6.06 23.27 34.34
N PRO A 65 -4.84 23.40 34.92
CA PRO A 65 -4.75 24.08 36.21
C PRO A 65 -3.58 25.07 36.33
N THR A 66 -3.86 26.13 37.08
CA THR A 66 -2.96 27.14 37.64
C THR A 66 -1.83 26.51 38.47
N ASN A 67 -0.63 27.07 38.35
CA ASN A 67 0.31 27.20 39.47
C ASN A 67 0.83 28.64 39.48
#